data_AF-A0A6B3NS73-F1
#
_entry.id   AF-A0A6B3NS73-F1
#
_cell.length_a   1.000
_cell.length_b   1.000
_cell.length_c   1.000
_cell.angle_alpha   90.00
_cell.angle_beta   90.00
_cell.angle_gamma   90.00
#
_symmetry.space_group_name_H-M   'P 1'
#
loop_
_entity.id
_entity.type
_entity.pdbx_description
1 polymer ?
#
loop_
_entity_poly.entity_id
_entity_poly.type
_entity_poly.pdbx_seq_one_letter_code
_entity_poly.pdbx_strand_id
1 'polypeptide(L)'
;MRGYIKGLLLVVYLLSFSGYYIERLEAIGLGVALVLYAGVFGVLLVALWLSANIRQGLVRWVFALGFFASAVFFDAYTRIMADYLTYSAFVSMVYSGGFIGEALQQYHSVIVVALAKGVLLLLGLGLRPGRRGVGRRRCRGRRRCWGWRY
;
A
#
# COMPACT_ATOMS: atom_id res chain seq x y z
N MET A 1 -5.03 4.02 -19.56
CA MET A 1 -3.66 3.48 -19.38
C MET A 1 -3.10 3.70 -17.97
N ARG A 2 -2.92 4.94 -17.47
CA ARG A 2 -2.40 5.19 -16.10
C ARG A 2 -3.13 4.50 -14.93
N GLY A 3 -4.44 4.24 -15.07
CA GLY A 3 -5.21 3.48 -14.07
C GLY A 3 -4.87 1.99 -14.03
N TYR A 4 -4.55 1.38 -15.17
CA TYR A 4 -4.13 -0.02 -15.25
C TYR A 4 -2.74 -0.22 -14.64
N ILE A 5 -1.82 0.74 -14.85
CA ILE A 5 -0.49 0.72 -14.23
C ILE A 5 -0.61 0.78 -12.70
N LYS A 6 -1.47 1.65 -12.15
CA LYS A 6 -1.74 1.69 -10.70
C LYS A 6 -2.27 0.36 -10.17
N GLY A 7 -3.25 -0.23 -10.86
CA GLY A 7 -3.79 -1.53 -10.49
C GLY A 7 -2.72 -2.61 -10.52
N LEU A 8 -1.88 -2.62 -11.55
CA LEU A 8 -0.80 -3.59 -11.70
C LEU A 8 0.27 -3.43 -10.61
N LEU A 9 0.65 -2.21 -10.22
CA LEU A 9 1.56 -2.00 -9.08
C LEU A 9 0.97 -2.48 -7.76
N LEU A 10 -0.33 -2.26 -7.52
CA LEU A 10 -1.01 -2.75 -6.32
C LEU A 10 -1.10 -4.27 -6.29
N VAL A 11 -1.39 -4.89 -7.44
CA VAL A 11 -1.43 -6.36 -7.57
C VAL A 11 -0.04 -6.97 -7.38
N VAL A 12 1.00 -6.38 -7.96
CA VAL A 12 2.39 -6.81 -7.77
C VAL A 12 2.83 -6.66 -6.31
N TYR A 13 2.44 -5.58 -5.65
CA TYR A 13 2.66 -5.42 -4.21
C TYR A 13 1.95 -6.53 -3.42
N LEU A 14 0.67 -6.81 -3.71
CA LEU A 14 -0.07 -7.88 -3.05
C LEU A 14 0.59 -9.25 -3.25
N LEU A 15 0.99 -9.56 -4.48
CA LEU A 15 1.68 -10.81 -4.84
C LEU A 15 3.03 -10.95 -4.12
N SER A 16 3.69 -9.83 -3.78
CA SER A 16 4.94 -9.86 -3.02
C SER A 16 4.79 -10.33 -1.58
N PHE A 17 3.56 -10.45 -1.07
CA PHE A 17 3.21 -10.97 0.25
C PHE A 17 2.50 -12.34 0.19
N SER A 18 2.44 -12.99 -0.99
CA SER A 18 1.75 -14.27 -1.18
C SER A 18 2.20 -15.38 -0.23
N GLY A 19 3.50 -15.51 0.00
CA GLY A 19 4.04 -16.51 0.93
C GLY A 19 3.51 -16.36 2.36
N TYR A 20 3.45 -15.11 2.84
CA TYR A 20 2.90 -14.81 4.18
C TYR A 20 1.40 -15.10 4.27
N TYR A 21 0.63 -14.85 3.21
CA TYR A 21 -0.79 -15.20 3.18
C TYR A 21 -1.00 -16.70 3.22
N ILE A 22 -0.17 -17.50 2.55
CA ILE A 22 -0.27 -18.96 2.52
C ILE A 22 0.06 -19.54 3.91
N GLU A 23 1.16 -19.11 4.54
CA GLU A 23 1.50 -19.55 5.90
C GLU A 23 0.40 -19.21 6.92
N ARG A 24 -0.20 -18.02 6.80
CA ARG A 24 -1.35 -17.60 7.62
C ARG A 24 -2.59 -18.45 7.37
N LEU A 25 -2.88 -18.79 6.12
CA LEU A 25 -4.03 -19.63 5.75
C LEU A 25 -3.86 -21.06 6.26
N GLU A 26 -2.65 -21.61 6.18
CA GLU A 26 -2.32 -22.94 6.74
C GLU A 26 -2.43 -22.94 8.28
N ALA A 27 -1.96 -21.88 8.94
CA ALA A 27 -2.03 -21.76 10.40
C ALA A 27 -3.46 -21.59 10.95
N ILE A 28 -4.38 -20.96 10.19
CA ILE A 28 -5.77 -20.75 10.60
C ILE A 28 -6.64 -21.99 10.36
N GLY A 29 -6.32 -22.78 9.33
CA GLY A 29 -7.12 -23.92 8.90
C GLY A 29 -8.44 -23.53 8.21
N LEU A 30 -9.20 -24.52 7.76
CA LEU A 30 -10.49 -24.32 7.08
C LEU A 30 -11.61 -24.12 8.12
N GLY A 31 -12.21 -22.92 8.16
CA GLY A 31 -13.32 -22.64 9.07
C GLY A 31 -13.89 -21.21 8.96
N VAL A 32 -14.75 -20.83 9.91
CA VAL A 32 -15.36 -19.48 9.98
C VAL A 32 -14.31 -18.37 10.09
N ALA A 33 -13.19 -18.65 10.77
CA ALA A 33 -12.06 -17.74 10.89
C ALA A 33 -11.46 -17.37 9.52
N LEU A 34 -11.44 -18.30 8.55
CA LEU A 34 -10.95 -18.05 7.21
C LEU A 34 -11.89 -17.11 6.43
N VAL A 35 -13.21 -17.27 6.60
CA VAL A 35 -14.20 -16.38 5.98
C VAL A 35 -14.08 -14.96 6.54
N LEU A 36 -13.92 -14.83 7.86
CA LEU A 36 -13.68 -13.53 8.49
C LEU A 36 -12.36 -12.90 8.03
N TYR A 37 -11.29 -13.70 7.96
CA TYR A 37 -10.00 -13.24 7.45
C TYR A 37 -10.11 -12.74 6.00
N ALA A 38 -10.74 -13.51 5.12
CA ALA A 38 -10.98 -13.12 3.73
C ALA A 38 -11.88 -11.88 3.61
N GLY A 39 -12.90 -11.76 4.46
CA GLY A 39 -13.78 -10.60 4.52
C GLY A 39 -13.03 -9.32 4.89
N VAL A 40 -12.25 -9.36 5.98
CA VAL A 40 -11.41 -8.22 6.41
C VAL A 40 -10.37 -7.89 5.34
N PHE A 41 -9.75 -8.90 4.73
CA PHE A 41 -8.82 -8.72 3.62
C PHE A 41 -9.47 -8.01 2.43
N GLY A 42 -10.68 -8.42 2.05
CA GLY A 42 -11.45 -7.76 0.99
C GLY A 42 -11.77 -6.30 1.30
N VAL A 43 -12.18 -6.00 2.54
CA VAL A 43 -12.44 -4.61 2.99
C VAL A 43 -11.16 -3.77 2.91
N LEU A 44 -10.02 -4.33 3.31
CA LEU A 44 -8.72 -3.65 3.21
C LEU A 44 -8.34 -3.37 1.75
N LEU A 45 -8.61 -4.28 0.82
CA LEU A 45 -8.39 -4.05 -0.61
C LEU A 45 -9.26 -2.93 -1.16
N VAL A 46 -10.54 -2.89 -0.78
CA VAL A 46 -11.45 -1.81 -1.17
C VAL A 46 -10.99 -0.48 -0.58
N ALA A 47 -10.58 -0.45 0.69
CA ALA A 47 -10.04 0.75 1.34
C ALA A 47 -8.76 1.24 0.63
N LEU A 48 -7.86 0.33 0.25
CA LEU A 48 -6.65 0.64 -0.49
C LEU A 48 -6.99 1.20 -1.89
N TRP A 49 -7.97 0.62 -2.56
CA TRP A 49 -8.45 1.10 -3.86
C TRP A 49 -9.10 2.49 -3.79
N LEU A 50 -9.87 2.75 -2.73
CA LEU A 50 -10.47 4.05 -2.45
C LEU A 50 -9.38 5.10 -2.16
N SER A 51 -8.38 4.75 -1.35
CA SER A 51 -7.25 5.63 -1.03
C SER A 51 -6.46 6.05 -2.29
N ALA A 52 -6.31 5.13 -3.26
CA ALA A 52 -5.65 5.40 -4.53
C ALA A 52 -6.44 6.34 -5.48
N ASN A 53 -7.74 6.55 -5.21
CA ASN A 53 -8.64 7.41 -5.98
C ASN A 53 -8.82 8.82 -5.38
N ILE A 54 -8.12 9.15 -4.30
CA ILE A 54 -8.17 10.49 -3.70
C ILE A 54 -7.66 11.55 -4.71
N ARG A 55 -8.50 12.56 -4.99
CA ARG A 55 -8.23 13.62 -5.98
C ARG A 55 -7.29 14.71 -5.45
N GLN A 56 -7.29 14.97 -4.14
CA GLN A 56 -6.43 15.96 -3.50
C GLN A 56 -4.98 15.47 -3.45
N GLY A 57 -4.07 16.24 -4.05
CA GLY A 57 -2.66 15.85 -4.22
C GLY A 57 -1.92 15.70 -2.89
N LEU A 58 -2.05 16.67 -1.98
CA LEU A 58 -1.37 16.66 -0.68
C LEU A 58 -1.84 15.50 0.21
N VAL A 59 -3.16 15.36 0.37
CA VAL A 59 -3.76 14.27 1.16
C VAL A 59 -3.32 12.91 0.63
N ARG A 60 -3.29 12.72 -0.70
CA ARG A 60 -2.80 11.48 -1.32
C ARG A 60 -1.35 11.17 -0.96
N TRP A 61 -0.46 12.17 -0.96
CA TRP A 61 0.94 11.97 -0.60
C TRP A 61 1.13 11.66 0.88
N VAL A 62 0.36 12.30 1.77
CA VAL A 62 0.39 11.99 3.21
C VAL A 62 -0.06 10.56 3.46
N PHE A 63 -1.17 10.13 2.85
CA PHE A 63 -1.62 8.74 2.95
C PHE A 63 -0.61 7.77 2.32
N ALA A 64 -0.05 8.09 1.15
CA ALA A 64 0.96 7.25 0.51
C ALA A 64 2.21 7.09 1.37
N LEU A 65 2.69 8.16 2.01
CA LEU A 65 3.81 8.12 2.94
C LEU A 65 3.48 7.33 4.21
N GLY A 66 2.28 7.54 4.78
CA GLY A 66 1.84 6.79 5.95
C GLY A 66 1.74 5.29 5.69
N PHE A 67 1.12 4.89 4.59
CA PHE A 67 1.04 3.49 4.18
C PHE A 67 2.42 2.92 3.82
N PHE A 68 3.29 3.71 3.17
CA PHE A 68 4.65 3.31 2.87
C PHE A 68 5.45 3.02 4.15
N ALA A 69 5.50 3.97 5.08
CA ALA A 69 6.24 3.82 6.33
C ALA A 69 5.72 2.63 7.14
N SER A 70 4.39 2.49 7.23
CA SER A 70 3.76 1.37 7.92
C SER A 70 4.09 0.04 7.25
N ALA A 71 4.01 -0.05 5.91
CA ALA A 71 4.31 -1.27 5.17
C ALA A 71 5.78 -1.70 5.29
N VAL A 72 6.71 -0.75 5.17
CA VAL A 72 8.15 -1.03 5.33
C VAL A 72 8.46 -1.48 6.75
N PHE A 73 7.88 -0.81 7.75
CA PHE A 73 8.07 -1.17 9.15
C PHE A 73 7.53 -2.59 9.45
N PHE A 74 6.30 -2.88 9.05
CA PHE A 74 5.69 -4.19 9.27
C PHE A 74 6.43 -5.31 8.53
N ASP A 75 6.80 -5.13 7.26
CA ASP A 75 7.51 -6.15 6.47
C ASP A 75 8.94 -6.37 6.98
N ALA A 76 9.65 -5.30 7.37
CA ALA A 76 10.96 -5.45 8.00
C ALA A 76 10.84 -6.18 9.35
N TYR A 77 9.86 -5.80 10.19
CA TYR A 77 9.63 -6.43 11.48
C TYR A 77 9.33 -7.93 11.35
N THR A 78 8.36 -8.31 10.52
CA THR A 78 7.96 -9.73 10.40
C THR A 78 9.08 -10.59 9.82
N ARG A 79 9.94 -10.04 8.96
CA ARG A 79 11.11 -10.76 8.43
C ARG A 79 12.26 -10.87 9.42
N ILE A 80 12.49 -9.84 10.24
CA ILE A 80 13.57 -9.81 11.22
C ILE A 80 13.22 -10.70 12.43
N MET A 81 11.99 -10.54 12.94
CA MET A 81 11.54 -11.24 14.14
C MET A 81 10.90 -12.60 13.85
N ALA A 82 10.56 -12.89 12.59
CA ALA A 82 9.85 -14.11 12.17
C ALA A 82 8.55 -14.38 12.97
N ASP A 83 7.99 -13.34 13.58
CA ASP A 83 6.86 -13.41 14.50
C ASP A 83 5.92 -12.22 14.31
N TYR A 84 4.74 -12.30 14.89
CA TYR A 84 3.72 -11.26 14.86
C TYR A 84 4.08 -10.10 15.79
N LEU A 85 3.69 -8.88 15.38
CA LEU A 85 3.90 -7.68 16.19
C LEU A 85 2.93 -7.68 17.37
N THR A 86 3.39 -8.20 18.52
CA THR A 86 2.69 -8.10 19.80
C THR A 86 3.09 -6.83 20.54
N TYR A 87 2.27 -6.40 21.50
CA TYR A 87 2.58 -5.20 22.30
C TYR A 87 3.92 -5.33 23.03
N SER A 88 4.17 -6.49 23.64
CA SER A 88 5.43 -6.77 24.33
C SER A 88 6.62 -6.72 23.36
N ALA A 89 6.50 -7.33 22.18
CA ALA A 89 7.58 -7.34 21.20
C ALA A 89 7.84 -5.93 20.60
N PHE A 90 6.80 -5.11 20.42
CA PHE A 90 6.96 -3.70 20.05
C PHE A 90 7.72 -2.92 21.13
N VAL A 91 7.32 -3.03 22.39
CA VAL A 91 7.98 -2.33 23.51
C VAL A 91 9.44 -2.77 23.61
N SER A 92 9.71 -4.08 23.55
CA SER A 92 11.07 -4.63 23.59
C SER A 92 11.93 -4.15 22.41
N MET A 93 11.36 -4.02 21.21
CA MET A 93 12.07 -3.46 20.05
C MET A 93 12.41 -1.98 20.26
N VAL A 94 11.46 -1.17 20.72
CA VAL A 94 11.68 0.27 20.97
C VAL A 94 12.75 0.47 22.04
N TYR A 95 12.73 -0.33 23.11
CA TYR A 95 13.78 -0.30 24.14
C TYR A 95 15.13 -0.78 23.62
N SER A 96 15.16 -1.76 22.72
CA SER A 96 16.39 -2.27 22.09
C SER A 96 16.89 -1.39 20.94
N GLY A 97 16.22 -0.26 20.66
CA GLY A 97 16.59 0.69 19.61
C GLY A 97 17.98 1.30 19.76
N GLY A 98 18.62 1.18 20.93
CA GLY A 98 20.02 1.57 21.15
C GLY A 98 21.03 0.83 20.26
N PHE A 99 20.66 -0.33 19.71
CA PHE A 99 21.51 -1.17 18.85
C PHE A 99 21.10 -1.15 17.37
N ILE A 100 20.39 -0.11 16.92
CA ILE A 100 19.93 0.02 15.52
C ILE A 100 21.07 -0.10 14.50
N GLY A 101 22.29 0.37 14.84
CA GLY A 101 23.45 0.32 13.94
C GLY A 101 23.89 -1.10 13.58
N GLU A 102 23.97 -1.99 14.58
CA GLU A 102 24.36 -3.40 14.36
C GLU A 102 23.24 -4.17 13.68
N ALA A 103 21.98 -3.90 14.06
CA ALA A 103 20.81 -4.47 13.39
C ALA A 103 20.73 -4.05 11.91
N LEU A 104 21.11 -2.82 11.58
CA LEU A 104 21.17 -2.35 10.18
C LEU A 104 22.23 -3.09 9.38
N GLN A 105 23.41 -3.34 9.94
CA GLN A 105 24.43 -4.14 9.25
C GLN A 105 23.98 -5.59 9.05
N GLN A 106 23.35 -6.18 10.07
CA GLN A 106 22.94 -7.59 10.05
C GLN A 106 21.72 -7.84 9.15
N TYR A 107 20.75 -6.93 9.14
CA TYR A 107 19.49 -7.09 8.41
C TYR A 107 19.36 -6.15 7.19
N HIS A 108 20.47 -5.60 6.70
CA HIS A 108 20.48 -4.66 5.57
C HIS A 108 19.70 -5.19 4.35
N SER A 109 19.93 -6.45 3.96
CA SER A 109 19.27 -7.07 2.82
C SER A 109 17.74 -7.13 2.99
N VAL A 110 17.28 -7.42 4.20
CA VAL A 110 15.85 -7.48 4.55
C VAL A 110 15.22 -6.09 4.48
N ILE A 111 15.90 -5.08 5.01
CA ILE A 111 15.44 -3.69 5.02
C ILE A 111 15.37 -3.13 3.60
N VAL A 112 16.36 -3.42 2.75
CA VAL A 112 16.37 -2.98 1.33
C VAL A 112 15.23 -3.61 0.55
N VAL A 113 14.93 -4.90 0.75
CA VAL A 113 13.81 -5.57 0.10
C VAL A 113 12.47 -5.00 0.58
N ALA A 114 12.31 -4.76 1.89
CA ALA A 114 11.11 -4.14 2.46
C ALA A 114 10.90 -2.72 1.91
N LEU A 115 11.98 -1.92 1.84
CA LEU A 115 11.98 -0.59 1.21
C LEU A 115 11.58 -0.67 -0.27
N ALA A 116 12.17 -1.58 -1.04
CA ALA A 116 11.84 -1.75 -2.46
C ALA A 116 10.35 -2.08 -2.66
N LYS A 117 9.80 -2.99 -1.86
CA LYS A 117 8.36 -3.32 -1.84
C LYS A 117 7.50 -2.14 -1.42
N GLY A 118 7.92 -1.38 -0.42
CA GLY A 118 7.25 -0.15 -0.02
C GLY A 118 7.21 0.88 -1.16
N VAL A 119 8.31 1.06 -1.89
CA VAL A 119 8.39 2.05 -2.98
C VAL A 119 7.40 1.72 -4.09
N LEU A 120 7.17 0.43 -4.38
CA LEU A 120 6.09 -0.01 -5.28
C LEU A 120 4.71 0.48 -4.80
N LEU A 121 4.41 0.37 -3.51
CA LEU A 121 3.15 0.85 -2.93
C LEU A 121 3.06 2.38 -2.96
N LEU A 122 4.15 3.08 -2.63
CA LEU A 122 4.23 4.54 -2.67
C LEU A 122 4.02 5.08 -4.08
N LEU A 123 4.59 4.43 -5.09
CA LEU A 123 4.35 4.77 -6.49
C LEU A 123 2.89 4.45 -6.88
N GLY A 124 2.36 3.28 -6.49
CA GLY A 124 0.97 2.88 -6.75
C GLY A 124 -0.08 3.87 -6.24
N LEU A 125 0.05 4.31 -4.97
CA LEU A 125 -0.83 5.33 -4.39
C LEU A 125 -0.49 6.74 -4.89
N GLY A 126 0.80 7.10 -4.95
CA GLY A 126 1.29 8.45 -5.23
C GLY A 126 1.06 8.91 -6.67
N LEU A 127 0.99 7.99 -7.64
CA LEU A 127 0.68 8.30 -9.03
C LEU A 127 -0.66 9.06 -9.13
N ARG A 128 -0.73 10.13 -9.92
CA ARG A 128 -1.97 10.89 -10.10
C ARG A 128 -2.96 10.00 -10.88
N PRO A 129 -4.20 9.76 -10.39
CA PRO A 129 -5.21 9.04 -11.16
C PRO A 129 -5.31 9.75 -12.51
N GLY A 130 -5.00 9.00 -13.57
CA GLY A 130 -4.98 9.54 -14.92
C GLY A 130 -6.30 10.23 -15.13
N ARG A 131 -6.26 11.54 -15.43
CA ARG A 131 -7.43 12.27 -15.91
C ARG A 131 -8.03 11.38 -17.00
N ARG A 132 -9.17 10.74 -16.73
CA ARG A 132 -10.12 10.48 -17.80
C ARG A 132 -10.25 11.83 -18.46
N GLY A 133 -9.81 11.93 -19.70
CA GLY A 133 -9.90 13.16 -20.45
C GLY A 133 -11.35 13.58 -20.42
N VAL A 134 -11.73 14.43 -19.46
CA VAL A 134 -12.81 15.36 -19.66
C VAL A 134 -12.28 16.15 -20.83
N GLY A 135 -12.79 15.78 -22.02
CA GLY A 135 -12.39 16.38 -23.26
C GLY A 135 -12.45 17.87 -23.03
N ARG A 136 -11.26 18.50 -22.98
CA ARG A 136 -11.18 19.91 -23.29
C ARG A 136 -11.64 19.95 -24.73
N ARG A 137 -12.95 20.18 -24.92
CA ARG A 137 -13.45 20.73 -26.18
C ARG A 137 -12.68 22.04 -26.30
N ARG A 138 -11.57 21.95 -27.02
CA ARG A 138 -10.77 23.09 -27.42
C ARG A 138 -11.68 23.78 -28.42
N CYS A 139 -12.46 24.76 -27.96
CA CYS A 139 -13.17 25.67 -28.84
C CYS A 139 -12.11 26.43 -29.64
N ARG A 140 -11.70 25.83 -30.76
CA ARG A 140 -10.91 26.47 -31.80
C ARG A 140 -11.91 26.93 -32.84
N GLY A 141 -12.17 28.25 -32.86
CA GLY A 141 -13.05 28.86 -33.83
C GLY A 141 -14.24 29.55 -33.18
N ARG A 142 -14.37 30.85 -33.47
CA ARG A 142 -15.54 31.69 -33.19
C ARG A 142 -16.84 30.92 -33.47
N ARG A 143 -17.63 30.66 -32.43
CA ARG A 143 -19.08 30.92 -32.34
C ARG A 143 -19.67 30.12 -31.17
N ARG A 144 -20.23 30.87 -30.22
CA ARG A 144 -21.31 30.51 -29.28
C ARG A 144 -21.09 29.28 -28.39
N CYS A 145 -20.62 29.55 -27.16
CA CYS A 145 -20.96 28.73 -26.01
C CYS A 145 -22.48 28.75 -25.81
N TRP A 146 -23.13 27.60 -25.91
CA TRP A 146 -24.53 27.41 -25.53
C TRP A 146 -24.62 26.39 -24.39
N GLY A 147 -25.37 26.79 -23.36
CA GLY A 147 -26.19 25.88 -22.55
C GLY A 147 -25.50 25.14 -21.42
N TRP A 148 -25.44 25.76 -20.24
CA TRP A 148 -25.59 25.02 -18.99
C TRP A 148 -27.09 24.93 -18.68
N ARG A 149 -27.65 23.72 -18.70
CA ARG A 149 -28.83 23.38 -17.91
C ARG A 149 -28.60 22.01 -17.30
N TYR A 150 -28.45 22.07 -15.97
CA TYR A 150 -28.62 21.07 -14.91
C TYR A 150 -28.08 19.67 -15.17
#